data_AF-A0A3E0WFM6-F1
#
_entry.id   AF-A0A3E0WFM6-F1
#
_cell.length_a   1.000
_cell.length_b   1.000
_cell.length_c   1.000
_cell.angle_alpha   90.00
_cell.angle_beta   90.00
_cell.angle_gamma   90.00
#
_symmetry.space_group_name_H-M   'P 1'
#
loop_
_entity.id
_entity.type
_entity.pdbx_description
1 polymer ?
#
loop_
_entity_poly.entity_id
_entity_poly.type
_entity_poly.pdbx_seq_one_letter_code
_entity_poly.pdbx_strand_id
1 'polypeptide(L)'
;MTDASLAGVSLNDRTLGLVPGAETGHYQFDTLFNLTAGESRSIVLAAWDYAGNRTEQEYVLAFTPAVGIEILAPRAGAVLEMAGEDGASVDIIARLEGLEDNHQVRISSGAGEPQSMSVSDNLARASVHFEAVQAGAVEVIVEVLDAESTVVASARRQFEWVNLDDIALDVARTEPENAASDIEPNRSIGVFSTARSTRP
;
A
#
# COMPACT_ATOMS: atom_id res chain seq x y z
N MET A 1 -56.02 22.63 -12.86
CA MET A 1 -55.14 21.54 -13.33
C MET A 1 -53.98 22.18 -14.04
N THR A 2 -52.80 22.16 -13.43
CA THR A 2 -51.55 22.58 -14.08
C THR A 2 -51.01 21.40 -14.89
N ASP A 3 -50.76 21.66 -16.16
CA ASP A 3 -50.39 20.69 -17.18
C ASP A 3 -49.07 19.98 -16.84
N ALA A 4 -48.93 18.72 -17.25
CA ALA A 4 -47.68 17.98 -17.11
C ALA A 4 -46.58 18.73 -17.87
N SER A 5 -45.44 18.96 -17.23
CA SER A 5 -44.31 19.70 -17.79
C SER A 5 -43.96 19.22 -19.21
N LEU A 6 -44.25 20.07 -20.20
CA LEU A 6 -44.11 19.81 -21.64
C LEU A 6 -42.66 19.60 -22.09
N ALA A 7 -41.69 20.14 -21.35
CA ALA A 7 -40.26 19.89 -21.52
C ALA A 7 -39.72 19.11 -20.31
N GLY A 8 -38.71 18.28 -20.52
CA GLY A 8 -38.18 17.44 -19.45
C GLY A 8 -36.90 16.68 -19.81
N VAL A 9 -36.39 15.95 -18.83
CA VAL A 9 -35.23 15.06 -18.98
C VAL A 9 -35.53 13.71 -18.33
N SER A 10 -34.94 12.65 -18.83
CA SER A 10 -35.02 11.31 -18.25
C SER A 10 -33.67 10.61 -18.29
N LEU A 11 -33.47 9.71 -17.33
CA LEU A 11 -32.32 8.80 -17.24
C LEU A 11 -32.84 7.38 -17.29
N ASN A 12 -32.46 6.59 -18.30
CA ASN A 12 -32.94 5.21 -18.50
C ASN A 12 -34.47 5.13 -18.41
N ASP A 13 -35.16 5.96 -19.20
CA ASP A 13 -36.62 6.12 -19.23
C ASP A 13 -37.29 6.64 -17.95
N ARG A 14 -36.53 6.88 -16.87
CA ARG A 14 -37.04 7.51 -15.65
C ARG A 14 -36.94 9.02 -15.75
N THR A 15 -38.07 9.71 -15.81
CA THR A 15 -38.14 11.17 -15.78
C THR A 15 -37.50 11.74 -14.51
N LEU A 16 -36.66 12.76 -14.67
CA LEU A 16 -36.03 13.48 -13.55
C LEU A 16 -36.75 14.82 -13.32
N GLY A 17 -36.70 15.29 -12.07
CA GLY A 17 -37.10 16.66 -11.75
C GLY A 17 -36.05 17.65 -12.21
N LEU A 18 -36.49 18.74 -12.84
CA LEU A 18 -35.63 19.84 -13.26
C LEU A 18 -35.80 21.03 -12.30
N VAL A 19 -34.68 21.67 -11.97
CA VAL A 19 -34.63 22.94 -11.23
C VAL A 19 -34.03 24.00 -12.16
N PRO A 20 -34.60 25.21 -12.25
CA PRO A 20 -34.00 26.30 -13.01
C PRO A 20 -32.58 26.60 -12.52
N GLY A 21 -31.63 26.73 -13.45
CA GLY A 21 -30.26 27.12 -13.17
C GLY A 21 -30.07 28.63 -13.00
N ALA A 22 -28.81 29.07 -12.90
CA ALA A 22 -28.45 30.48 -12.75
C ALA A 22 -28.73 31.32 -14.00
N GLU A 23 -28.84 30.69 -15.17
CA GLU A 23 -29.05 31.34 -16.46
C GLU A 23 -30.37 30.90 -17.09
N THR A 24 -31.02 31.82 -17.81
CA THR A 24 -32.24 31.50 -18.57
C THR A 24 -31.96 30.37 -19.58
N GLY A 25 -32.82 29.35 -19.58
CA GLY A 25 -32.69 28.20 -20.47
C GLY A 25 -31.77 27.10 -19.96
N HIS A 26 -31.12 27.28 -18.81
CA HIS A 26 -30.34 26.24 -18.15
C HIS A 26 -31.14 25.62 -17.01
N TYR A 27 -31.03 24.30 -16.88
CA TYR A 27 -31.69 23.54 -15.84
C TYR A 27 -30.69 22.58 -15.21
N GLN A 28 -30.93 22.26 -13.95
CA GLN A 28 -30.15 21.33 -13.16
C GLN A 28 -31.05 20.19 -12.69
N PHE A 29 -30.47 19.02 -12.50
CA PHE A 29 -31.12 17.88 -11.90
C PHE A 29 -30.10 17.13 -11.06
N ASP A 30 -30.58 16.49 -10.01
CA ASP A 30 -29.80 15.57 -9.18
C ASP A 30 -30.46 14.20 -9.19
N THR A 31 -29.65 13.15 -9.24
CA THR A 31 -30.15 11.79 -9.20
C THR A 31 -29.14 10.88 -8.52
N LEU A 32 -29.64 9.96 -7.69
CA LEU A 32 -28.83 8.87 -7.17
C LEU A 32 -28.76 7.76 -8.21
N PHE A 33 -27.54 7.27 -8.46
CA PHE A 33 -27.26 6.16 -9.35
C PHE A 33 -26.28 5.22 -8.67
N ASN A 34 -26.72 4.00 -8.37
CA ASN A 34 -25.88 3.00 -7.73
C ASN A 34 -25.04 2.29 -8.80
N LEU A 35 -23.72 2.35 -8.62
CA LEU A 35 -22.73 1.62 -9.41
C LEU A 35 -22.02 0.64 -8.48
N THR A 36 -21.88 -0.60 -8.93
CA THR A 36 -21.05 -1.59 -8.25
C THR A 36 -19.59 -1.36 -8.64
N ALA A 37 -18.67 -1.59 -7.71
CA ALA A 37 -17.24 -1.55 -7.98
C ALA A 37 -16.86 -2.56 -9.07
N GLY A 38 -16.02 -2.14 -10.01
CA GLY A 38 -15.58 -2.97 -11.15
C GLY A 38 -16.62 -3.10 -12.28
N GLU A 39 -17.84 -2.59 -12.10
CA GLU A 39 -18.87 -2.61 -13.14
C GLU A 39 -18.87 -1.32 -13.97
N SER A 40 -19.00 -1.50 -15.29
CA SER A 40 -19.37 -0.42 -16.20
C SER A 40 -20.85 -0.54 -16.55
N ARG A 41 -21.57 0.57 -16.53
CA ARG A 41 -23.00 0.63 -16.84
C ARG A 41 -23.30 1.75 -17.81
N SER A 42 -23.89 1.40 -18.95
CA SER A 42 -24.47 2.36 -19.86
C SER A 42 -25.71 3.01 -19.24
N ILE A 43 -25.80 4.32 -19.42
CA ILE A 43 -27.00 5.12 -19.14
C ILE A 43 -27.38 5.91 -20.38
N VAL A 44 -28.68 6.12 -20.57
CA VAL A 44 -29.20 7.01 -21.62
C VAL A 44 -29.84 8.21 -20.94
N LEU A 45 -29.30 9.39 -21.25
CA LEU A 45 -29.92 10.66 -20.89
C LEU A 45 -30.73 11.16 -22.09
N ALA A 46 -32.03 11.34 -21.91
CA ALA A 46 -32.91 11.86 -22.96
C ALA A 46 -33.56 13.16 -22.50
N ALA A 47 -33.47 14.21 -23.30
CA ALA A 47 -34.11 15.50 -23.07
C ALA A 47 -35.15 15.79 -24.17
N TRP A 48 -36.23 16.49 -23.82
CA TRP A 48 -37.21 16.97 -24.78
C TRP A 48 -37.68 18.39 -24.50
N ASP A 49 -38.01 19.11 -25.57
CA ASP A 49 -38.52 20.48 -25.51
C ASP A 49 -40.06 20.53 -25.51
N TYR A 50 -40.60 21.75 -25.43
CA TYR A 50 -42.04 22.01 -25.44
C TYR A 50 -42.74 21.63 -26.76
N ALA A 51 -41.99 21.47 -27.84
CA ALA A 51 -42.50 21.02 -29.14
C ALA A 51 -42.45 19.49 -29.28
N GLY A 52 -41.91 18.78 -28.28
CA GLY A 52 -41.76 17.32 -28.27
C GLY A 52 -40.53 16.82 -29.03
N ASN A 53 -39.61 17.71 -29.44
CA ASN A 53 -38.34 17.28 -30.03
C ASN A 53 -37.50 16.59 -28.96
N ARG A 54 -36.89 15.46 -29.31
CA ARG A 54 -36.07 14.65 -28.40
C ARG A 54 -34.61 14.62 -28.81
N THR A 55 -33.72 14.60 -27.82
CA THR A 55 -32.29 14.35 -27.98
C THR A 55 -31.85 13.34 -26.94
N GLU A 56 -31.12 12.33 -27.38
CA GLU A 56 -30.63 11.24 -26.52
C GLU A 56 -29.11 11.20 -26.57
N GLN A 57 -28.51 10.94 -25.41
CA GLN A 57 -27.08 10.76 -25.29
C GLN A 57 -26.78 9.58 -24.37
N GLU A 58 -25.99 8.64 -24.88
CA GLU A 58 -25.51 7.50 -24.11
C GLU A 58 -24.19 7.86 -23.41
N TYR A 59 -24.08 7.46 -22.15
CA TYR A 59 -22.86 7.56 -21.35
C TYR A 59 -22.54 6.20 -20.76
N VAL A 60 -21.26 5.86 -20.69
CA VAL A 60 -20.77 4.70 -19.93
C VAL A 60 -20.19 5.22 -18.63
N LEU A 61 -20.81 4.84 -17.51
CA LEU A 61 -20.30 5.14 -16.18
C LEU A 61 -19.57 3.91 -15.64
N ALA A 62 -18.35 4.08 -15.14
CA ALA A 62 -17.58 3.03 -14.51
C ALA A 62 -17.14 3.47 -13.11
N PHE A 63 -17.28 2.57 -12.12
CA PHE A 63 -16.77 2.80 -10.78
C PHE A 63 -15.58 1.87 -10.50
N THR A 64 -14.37 2.43 -10.58
CA THR A 64 -13.14 1.72 -10.24
C THR A 64 -12.82 1.98 -8.77
N PRO A 65 -12.93 0.98 -7.88
CA PRO A 65 -12.52 1.16 -6.50
C PRO A 65 -11.01 1.43 -6.45
N ALA A 66 -10.59 2.39 -5.63
CA ALA A 66 -9.16 2.58 -5.40
C ALA A 66 -8.62 1.36 -4.63
N VAL A 67 -7.63 0.67 -5.20
CA VAL A 67 -6.96 -0.43 -4.51
C VAL A 67 -6.17 0.14 -3.32
N GLY A 68 -6.46 -0.35 -2.13
CA GLY A 68 -5.76 0.03 -0.90
C GLY A 68 -4.64 -0.94 -0.56
N ILE A 69 -3.49 -0.42 -0.08
CA ILE A 69 -2.37 -1.24 0.39
C ILE A 69 -1.90 -0.71 1.75
N GLU A 70 -1.89 -1.58 2.77
CA GLU A 70 -1.33 -1.31 4.09
C GLU A 70 -0.24 -2.34 4.41
N ILE A 71 1.03 -1.91 4.45
CA ILE A 71 2.14 -2.80 4.84
C ILE A 71 2.11 -3.00 6.36
N LEU A 72 1.83 -4.21 6.83
CA LEU A 72 1.69 -4.57 8.24
C LEU A 72 3.04 -4.91 8.90
N ALA A 73 3.93 -5.55 8.15
CA ALA A 73 5.27 -5.93 8.59
C ALA A 73 6.27 -5.72 7.45
N PRO A 74 7.49 -5.22 7.74
CA PRO A 74 7.94 -4.68 9.03
C PRO A 74 7.19 -3.39 9.41
N ARG A 75 7.23 -3.04 10.70
CA ARG A 75 6.71 -1.75 11.16
C ARG A 75 7.58 -0.62 10.61
N ALA A 76 6.99 0.57 10.40
CA ALA A 76 7.79 1.75 10.03
C ALA A 76 8.88 2.02 11.08
N GLY A 77 10.11 2.23 10.62
CA GLY A 77 11.25 2.53 11.48
C GLY A 77 11.65 1.36 12.39
N ALA A 78 11.20 0.13 12.10
CA ALA A 78 11.74 -1.04 12.76
C ALA A 78 13.24 -1.14 12.51
N VAL A 79 14.00 -1.54 13.53
CA VAL A 79 15.41 -1.91 13.41
C VAL A 79 15.46 -3.44 13.39
N LEU A 80 16.01 -4.00 12.32
CA LEU A 80 16.20 -5.44 12.17
C LEU A 80 17.68 -5.76 12.37
N GLU A 81 17.96 -6.55 13.39
CA GLU A 81 19.29 -6.99 13.78
C GLU A 81 19.56 -8.38 13.21
N MET A 82 20.63 -8.52 12.44
CA MET A 82 21.02 -9.80 11.85
C MET A 82 22.50 -10.08 12.11
N ALA A 83 22.86 -11.35 12.24
CA ALA A 83 24.24 -11.82 12.34
C ALA A 83 24.53 -12.79 11.19
N GLY A 84 25.75 -12.79 10.69
CA GLY A 84 26.22 -13.69 9.63
C GLY A 84 26.43 -13.01 8.28
N GLU A 85 27.42 -13.52 7.55
CA GLU A 85 27.88 -13.00 6.25
C GLU A 85 26.90 -13.27 5.08
N ASP A 86 25.94 -14.18 5.27
CA ASP A 86 25.01 -14.62 4.21
C ASP A 86 23.75 -13.75 4.10
N GLY A 87 23.56 -12.76 4.98
CA GLY A 87 22.36 -11.92 5.00
C GLY A 87 21.16 -12.61 5.64
N ALA A 88 19.95 -12.10 5.37
CA ALA A 88 18.74 -12.63 5.99
C ALA A 88 17.46 -12.42 5.19
N SER A 89 16.50 -13.32 5.40
CA SER A 89 15.16 -13.17 4.84
C SER A 89 14.24 -12.45 5.83
N VAL A 90 13.51 -11.46 5.32
CA VAL A 90 12.50 -10.73 6.07
C VAL A 90 11.14 -10.94 5.44
N ASP A 91 10.18 -11.32 6.29
CA ASP A 91 8.80 -11.46 5.88
C ASP A 91 8.14 -10.09 5.76
N ILE A 92 7.67 -9.79 4.56
CA ILE A 92 6.89 -8.61 4.23
C ILE A 92 5.44 -9.03 4.12
N ILE A 93 4.58 -8.37 4.89
CA ILE A 93 3.15 -8.66 4.96
C ILE A 93 2.39 -7.37 4.66
N ALA A 94 1.46 -7.42 3.71
CA ALA A 94 0.58 -6.30 3.41
C ALA A 94 -0.89 -6.75 3.43
N ARG A 95 -1.76 -5.88 3.95
CA ARG A 95 -3.21 -5.97 3.77
C ARG A 95 -3.60 -5.22 2.50
N LEU A 96 -4.50 -5.81 1.75
CA LEU A 96 -5.02 -5.28 0.50
C LEU A 96 -6.52 -5.02 0.63
N GLU A 97 -7.00 -3.99 -0.05
CA GLU A 97 -8.42 -3.67 -0.15
C GLU A 97 -8.79 -3.44 -1.61
N GLY A 98 -9.94 -3.96 -2.06
CA GLY A 98 -10.40 -3.79 -3.43
C GLY A 98 -9.60 -4.56 -4.48
N LEU A 99 -9.00 -5.70 -4.13
CA LEU A 99 -8.28 -6.55 -5.08
C LEU A 99 -9.27 -7.30 -6.00
N GLU A 100 -9.04 -7.27 -7.31
CA GLU A 100 -9.79 -8.01 -8.33
C GLU A 100 -9.02 -9.28 -8.77
N ASP A 101 -9.71 -10.25 -9.37
CA ASP A 101 -9.13 -11.57 -9.72
C ASP A 101 -7.96 -11.50 -10.73
N ASN A 102 -7.94 -10.46 -11.56
CA ASN A 102 -6.89 -10.21 -12.55
C ASN A 102 -5.71 -9.39 -11.99
N HIS A 103 -5.78 -8.93 -10.74
CA HIS A 103 -4.71 -8.16 -10.13
C HIS A 103 -3.54 -9.04 -9.70
N GLN A 104 -2.33 -8.54 -9.91
CA GLN A 104 -1.10 -9.16 -9.44
C GLN A 104 -0.44 -8.30 -8.39
N VAL A 105 0.15 -8.93 -7.36
CA VAL A 105 0.82 -8.22 -6.27
C VAL A 105 2.30 -8.55 -6.29
N ARG A 106 3.15 -7.53 -6.28
CA ARG A 106 4.60 -7.70 -6.25
C ARG A 106 5.25 -6.80 -5.22
N ILE A 107 6.47 -7.15 -4.85
CA ILE A 107 7.32 -6.39 -3.96
C ILE A 107 8.68 -6.14 -4.60
N SER A 108 9.26 -4.96 -4.40
CA SER A 108 10.63 -4.63 -4.76
C SER A 108 11.35 -3.98 -3.59
N SER A 109 12.67 -4.16 -3.53
CA SER A 109 13.57 -3.59 -2.50
C SER A 109 14.55 -2.56 -3.08
N GLY A 110 14.20 -1.95 -4.22
CA GLY A 110 14.99 -0.91 -4.90
C GLY A 110 16.21 -1.40 -5.71
N ALA A 111 16.91 -2.45 -5.25
CA ALA A 111 18.12 -2.97 -5.92
C ALA A 111 17.94 -4.34 -6.60
N GLY A 112 16.80 -5.00 -6.40
CA GLY A 112 16.51 -6.34 -6.95
C GLY A 112 15.32 -6.36 -7.91
N GLU A 113 15.18 -7.47 -8.64
CA GLU A 113 14.00 -7.74 -9.46
C GLU A 113 12.75 -7.82 -8.58
N PRO A 114 11.60 -7.28 -9.02
CA PRO A 114 10.35 -7.41 -8.29
C PRO A 114 9.95 -8.89 -8.12
N GLN A 115 9.58 -9.26 -6.91
CA GLN A 115 9.13 -10.60 -6.54
C GLN A 115 7.60 -10.61 -6.40
N SER A 116 6.93 -11.63 -6.95
CA SER A 116 5.50 -11.84 -6.71
C SER A 116 5.21 -12.17 -5.25
N MET A 117 4.15 -11.58 -4.70
CA MET A 117 3.65 -11.90 -3.36
C MET A 117 2.57 -12.98 -3.44
N SER A 118 2.57 -13.91 -2.49
CA SER A 118 1.47 -14.86 -2.33
C SER A 118 0.30 -14.17 -1.63
N VAL A 119 -0.87 -14.18 -2.26
CA VAL A 119 -2.09 -13.58 -1.72
C VAL A 119 -3.02 -14.67 -1.22
N SER A 120 -3.49 -14.53 0.02
CA SER A 120 -4.57 -15.33 0.59
C SER A 120 -5.58 -14.39 1.20
N ASP A 121 -6.83 -14.47 0.74
CA ASP A 121 -7.90 -13.53 1.05
C ASP A 121 -7.50 -12.09 0.71
N ASN A 122 -7.15 -11.30 1.72
CA ASN A 122 -6.73 -9.91 1.59
C ASN A 122 -5.30 -9.67 2.12
N LEU A 123 -4.53 -10.72 2.36
CA LEU A 123 -3.17 -10.63 2.88
C LEU A 123 -2.16 -11.12 1.84
N ALA A 124 -1.30 -10.20 1.40
CA ALA A 124 -0.14 -10.51 0.60
C ALA A 124 1.08 -10.77 1.49
N ARG A 125 1.84 -11.82 1.16
CA ARG A 125 3.05 -12.22 1.88
C ARG A 125 4.18 -12.53 0.91
N ALA A 126 5.38 -12.09 1.25
CA ALA A 126 6.62 -12.50 0.59
C ALA A 126 7.75 -12.52 1.61
N SER A 127 8.65 -13.48 1.48
CA SER A 127 9.94 -13.47 2.19
C SER A 127 10.97 -12.88 1.23
N VAL A 128 11.57 -11.75 1.60
CA VAL A 128 12.56 -11.03 0.80
C VAL A 128 13.92 -11.21 1.43
N HIS A 129 14.88 -11.72 0.67
CA HIS A 129 16.25 -11.89 1.13
C HIS A 129 17.06 -10.60 0.90
N PHE A 130 17.75 -10.16 1.95
CA PHE A 130 18.67 -9.03 1.93
C PHE A 130 20.07 -9.53 2.25
N GLU A 131 21.04 -9.17 1.42
CA GLU A 131 22.44 -9.55 1.59
C GLU A 131 23.08 -8.82 2.79
N ALA A 132 24.06 -9.45 3.46
CA ALA A 132 24.69 -8.93 4.68
C ALA A 132 25.34 -7.54 4.53
N VAL A 133 25.66 -7.12 3.30
CA VAL A 133 26.31 -5.84 2.98
C VAL A 133 25.37 -4.63 3.02
N GLN A 134 24.06 -4.82 3.18
CA GLN A 134 23.07 -3.72 3.17
C GLN A 134 22.73 -3.17 4.56
N ALA A 135 23.72 -2.95 5.44
CA ALA A 135 23.49 -2.19 6.67
C ALA A 135 23.05 -0.76 6.31
N GLY A 136 21.95 -0.29 6.91
CA GLY A 136 21.39 1.05 6.66
C GLY A 136 19.89 1.06 6.41
N ALA A 137 19.41 2.18 5.87
CA ALA A 137 17.99 2.36 5.57
C ALA A 137 17.58 1.50 4.37
N VAL A 138 16.59 0.65 4.58
CA VAL A 138 15.98 -0.22 3.57
C VAL A 138 14.59 0.29 3.25
N GLU A 139 14.26 0.37 1.96
CA GLU A 139 12.91 0.65 1.48
C GLU A 139 12.38 -0.55 0.70
N VAL A 140 11.15 -0.94 1.00
CA VAL A 140 10.38 -1.87 0.17
C VAL A 140 9.16 -1.19 -0.40
N ILE A 141 8.81 -1.57 -1.64
CA ILE A 141 7.66 -1.07 -2.37
C ILE A 141 6.78 -2.25 -2.71
N VAL A 142 5.53 -2.22 -2.26
CA VAL A 142 4.48 -3.18 -2.64
C VAL A 142 3.62 -2.53 -3.70
N GLU A 143 3.43 -3.21 -4.81
CA GLU A 143 2.64 -2.73 -5.95
C GLU A 143 1.55 -3.73 -6.31
N VAL A 144 0.39 -3.21 -6.67
CA VAL A 144 -0.68 -3.98 -7.31
C VAL A 144 -0.75 -3.57 -8.78
N LEU A 145 -0.80 -4.56 -9.65
CA LEU A 145 -0.83 -4.41 -11.10
C LEU A 145 -2.14 -4.94 -11.65
N ASP A 146 -2.65 -4.31 -12.71
CA ASP A 146 -3.78 -4.82 -13.50
C ASP A 146 -3.34 -5.92 -14.50
N ALA A 147 -4.31 -6.38 -15.30
CA ALA A 147 -4.08 -7.40 -16.33
C ALA A 147 -3.07 -6.97 -17.40
N GLU A 148 -2.97 -5.68 -17.66
CA GLU A 148 -2.05 -5.04 -18.61
C GLU A 148 -0.67 -4.76 -17.99
N SER A 149 -0.43 -5.18 -16.74
CA SER A 149 0.80 -4.90 -15.98
C SER A 149 1.02 -3.41 -15.69
N THR A 150 -0.06 -2.63 -15.60
CA THR A 150 -0.04 -1.24 -15.14
C THR A 150 -0.17 -1.21 -13.62
N VAL A 151 0.64 -0.39 -12.95
CA VAL A 151 0.54 -0.21 -11.49
C VAL A 151 -0.73 0.59 -11.16
N VAL A 152 -1.67 -0.05 -10.46
CA VAL A 152 -2.95 0.54 -10.01
C VAL A 152 -2.89 1.03 -8.57
N ALA A 153 -1.98 0.49 -7.75
CA ALA A 153 -1.69 0.98 -6.41
C ALA A 153 -0.24 0.67 -6.00
N SER A 154 0.31 1.50 -5.11
CA SER A 154 1.65 1.33 -4.57
C SER A 154 1.72 1.83 -3.12
N ALA A 155 2.41 1.08 -2.26
CA ALA A 155 2.76 1.49 -0.91
C ALA A 155 4.23 1.22 -0.64
N ARG A 156 4.83 2.07 0.19
CA ARG A 156 6.25 2.02 0.54
C ARG A 156 6.46 1.89 2.04
N ARG A 157 7.48 1.15 2.45
CA ARG A 157 7.86 0.98 3.85
C ARG A 157 9.36 1.11 4.00
N GLN A 158 9.77 1.97 4.93
CA GLN A 158 11.16 2.14 5.33
C GLN A 158 11.41 1.51 6.70
N PHE A 159 12.54 0.84 6.83
CA PHE A 159 13.06 0.26 8.06
C PHE A 159 14.59 0.29 8.05
N GLU A 160 15.22 0.00 9.19
CA GLU A 160 16.66 0.02 9.36
C GLU A 160 17.21 -1.40 9.48
N TRP A 161 18.31 -1.66 8.78
CA TRP A 161 19.04 -2.91 8.81
C TRP A 161 20.36 -2.74 9.57
N VAL A 162 20.59 -3.56 10.58
CA VAL A 162 21.82 -3.54 11.37
C VAL A 162 22.49 -4.91 11.28
N ASN A 163 23.72 -4.90 10.77
CA ASN A 163 24.60 -6.06 10.83
C ASN A 163 25.31 -6.08 12.19
N LEU A 164 25.06 -7.13 12.98
CA LEU A 164 25.65 -7.32 14.30
C LEU A 164 27.16 -7.62 14.22
N ASP A 165 27.65 -8.16 13.10
CA ASP A 165 29.08 -8.43 12.92
C ASP A 165 29.91 -7.15 12.75
N ASP A 166 29.27 -6.05 12.32
CA ASP A 166 29.89 -4.72 12.23
C ASP A 166 29.92 -4.00 13.60
N ILE A 167 29.25 -4.54 14.63
CA ILE A 167 29.27 -3.96 15.97
C ILE A 167 30.52 -4.42 16.70
N ALA A 168 31.53 -3.54 16.75
CA ALA A 168 32.74 -3.77 17.53
C ALA A 168 32.41 -4.03 19.01
N LEU A 169 32.68 -5.25 19.48
CA LEU A 169 32.61 -5.60 20.88
C LEU A 169 33.85 -5.10 21.60
N ASP A 170 33.68 -4.20 22.58
CA ASP A 170 34.76 -3.79 23.46
C ASP A 170 34.70 -4.56 24.78
N VAL A 171 35.86 -4.97 25.28
CA VAL A 171 35.99 -5.68 26.56
C VAL A 171 35.95 -4.63 27.66
N ALA A 172 34.79 -4.47 28.30
CA ALA A 172 34.58 -3.41 29.29
C ALA A 172 35.41 -3.64 30.56
N ARG A 173 35.63 -4.90 30.95
CA ARG A 173 36.44 -5.29 32.11
C ARG A 173 36.74 -6.79 32.06
N THR A 174 37.96 -7.19 32.43
CA THR A 174 38.28 -8.57 32.81
C THR A 174 38.53 -8.60 34.31
N GLU A 175 37.85 -9.50 35.02
CA GLU A 175 38.25 -9.84 36.38
C GLU A 175 39.10 -11.10 36.36
N PRO A 176 40.24 -11.09 37.07
CA PRO A 176 40.70 -10.05 38.00
C PRO A 176 41.54 -8.92 37.36
N GLU A 177 41.60 -7.75 38.00
CA GLU A 177 42.36 -6.59 37.53
C GLU A 177 43.83 -6.94 37.23
N ASN A 178 44.39 -6.30 36.20
CA ASN A 178 45.81 -6.44 35.86
C ASN A 178 46.68 -6.16 37.10
N ALA A 179 47.54 -7.12 37.44
CA ALA A 179 48.43 -7.10 38.61
C ALA A 179 47.77 -7.30 40.00
N ALA A 180 46.56 -7.87 40.07
CA ALA A 180 46.01 -8.33 41.35
C ALA A 180 46.80 -9.54 41.90
N SER A 181 47.34 -9.40 43.11
CA SER A 181 48.00 -10.47 43.88
C SER A 181 47.01 -11.21 44.78
N ASP A 182 47.35 -12.44 45.19
CA ASP A 182 46.55 -13.31 46.07
C ASP A 182 45.22 -13.81 45.48
N ILE A 183 45.25 -14.21 44.21
CA ILE A 183 44.09 -14.79 43.54
C ILE A 183 44.09 -16.30 43.68
N GLU A 184 42.97 -16.83 44.17
CA GLU A 184 42.77 -18.26 44.34
C GLU A 184 42.89 -18.99 42.98
N PRO A 185 43.78 -19.99 42.86
CA PRO A 185 43.94 -20.74 41.61
C PRO A 185 42.62 -21.39 41.19
N ASN A 186 42.26 -21.28 39.90
CA ASN A 186 41.07 -21.87 39.26
C ASN A 186 39.73 -21.12 39.44
N ARG A 187 39.72 -19.82 39.77
CA ARG A 187 38.49 -19.01 39.66
C ARG A 187 38.09 -18.80 38.18
N SER A 188 36.79 -18.86 37.88
CA SER A 188 36.23 -18.55 36.57
C SER A 188 36.49 -17.09 36.17
N ILE A 189 36.97 -16.86 34.95
CA ILE A 189 37.10 -15.51 34.37
C ILE A 189 35.73 -15.07 33.86
N GLY A 190 35.23 -13.94 34.36
CA GLY A 190 34.04 -13.28 33.83
C GLY A 190 34.45 -12.26 32.76
N VAL A 191 33.93 -12.42 31.55
CA VAL A 191 34.08 -11.43 30.47
C VAL A 191 32.77 -10.68 30.32
N PHE A 192 32.83 -9.36 30.44
CA PHE A 192 31.69 -8.46 30.26
C PHE A 192 31.95 -7.57 29.04
N SER A 193 31.05 -7.60 28.05
CA SER A 193 31.08 -6.72 26.88
C SER A 193 29.95 -5.71 26.95
N THR A 194 30.19 -4.51 26.44
CA THR A 194 29.16 -3.48 26.25
C THR A 194 29.14 -3.07 24.79
N ALA A 195 27.99 -3.18 24.13
CA ALA A 195 27.83 -2.68 22.76
C ALA A 195 27.74 -1.14 22.79
N ARG A 196 28.57 -0.46 21.98
CA ARG A 196 28.43 0.97 21.69
C ARG A 196 28.02 1.15 20.24
N SER A 197 26.81 1.67 20.03
CA SER A 197 26.36 2.16 18.72
C SER A 197 27.06 3.48 18.42
N THR A 198 27.98 3.48 17.47
CA THR A 198 28.51 4.70 16.86
C THR A 198 27.57 5.16 15.76
N ARG A 199 26.65 6.07 16.09
CA ARG A 199 25.90 6.83 15.08
C ARG A 199 26.82 7.83 14.38
N PRO A 200 26.83 7.90 13.04
CA PRO A 200 27.28 9.09 12.32
C PRO A 200 26.28 10.26 12.44
#